data_AF-A0A0G0AU42-F1
#
_entry.id   AF-A0A0G0AU42-F1
#
_cell.length_a   1.000
_cell.length_b   1.000
_cell.length_c   1.000
_cell.angle_alpha   90.00
_cell.angle_beta   90.00
_cell.angle_gamma   90.00
#
_symmetry.space_group_name_H-M   'P 1'
#
loop_
_entity.id
_entity.type
_entity.pdbx_description
1 polymer ?
#
loop_
_entity_poly.entity_id
_entity_poly.type
_entity_poly.pdbx_seq_one_letter_code
_entity_poly.pdbx_strand_id
1 'polypeptide(L)'
;MSELISDFFDNLKSVSSGYASLDWEFLRYQQVKADKLELLLNLEPIDEFSEVVVEERAYEKASFLTSRLKDLIPRQQYEVKIQAKYKGKIIASSRLAPFRKDVLIKSGKLVGGGDFGRKRKLLDKQKEGKKKMKMIGKVEIPKEAFMKLFKR
;
A
#
# COMPACT_ATOMS: atom_id res chain seq x y z
N MET A 1 -14.43 21.66 -5.06
CA MET A 1 -14.72 21.37 -6.49
C MET A 1 -14.20 20.01 -6.90
N SER A 2 -12.91 19.72 -6.68
CA SER A 2 -12.32 18.38 -6.88
C SER A 2 -13.12 17.25 -6.22
N GLU A 3 -13.73 17.52 -5.06
CA GLU A 3 -14.53 16.53 -4.31
C GLU A 3 -15.91 16.22 -4.89
N LEU A 4 -16.50 17.12 -5.69
CA LEU A 4 -17.81 16.92 -6.32
C LEU A 4 -17.71 16.04 -7.58
N ILE A 5 -16.50 15.88 -8.11
CA ILE A 5 -16.25 15.24 -9.41
C ILE A 5 -16.16 13.71 -9.27
N SER A 6 -15.84 13.19 -8.08
CA SER A 6 -15.73 11.74 -7.83
C SER A 6 -16.80 11.25 -6.86
N ASP A 7 -17.63 10.29 -7.29
CA ASP A 7 -18.68 9.56 -6.54
C ASP A 7 -19.90 10.37 -6.05
N PHE A 8 -19.93 11.71 -6.14
CA PHE A 8 -21.07 12.48 -5.63
C PHE A 8 -22.37 12.24 -6.43
N PHE A 9 -22.31 12.30 -7.76
CA PHE A 9 -23.50 12.16 -8.61
C PHE A 9 -24.10 10.75 -8.55
N ASP A 10 -23.26 9.71 -8.53
CA ASP A 10 -23.72 8.32 -8.41
C ASP A 10 -24.38 8.06 -7.06
N ASN A 11 -23.77 8.56 -5.97
CA ASN A 11 -24.35 8.47 -4.64
C ASN A 11 -25.66 9.26 -4.53
N LEU A 12 -25.72 10.48 -5.11
CA LEU A 12 -26.93 11.31 -5.10
C LEU A 12 -28.08 10.58 -5.79
N LYS A 13 -27.84 10.05 -6.99
CA LYS A 13 -28.85 9.32 -7.76
C LYS A 13 -29.26 8.02 -7.07
N SER A 14 -28.32 7.30 -6.45
CA SER A 14 -28.61 6.07 -5.70
C SER A 14 -29.51 6.34 -4.48
N VAL A 15 -29.15 7.32 -3.64
CA VAL A 15 -29.92 7.65 -2.43
C VAL A 15 -31.29 8.23 -2.78
N SER A 16 -31.38 9.02 -3.85
CA SER A 16 -32.64 9.64 -4.25
C SER A 16 -33.49 8.75 -5.16
N SER A 17 -33.13 7.48 -5.43
CA SER A 17 -33.78 6.65 -6.45
C SER A 17 -33.95 7.36 -7.81
N GLY A 18 -32.99 8.20 -8.19
CA GLY A 18 -32.99 8.97 -9.43
C GLY A 18 -33.69 10.33 -9.39
N TYR A 19 -34.47 10.64 -8.35
CA TYR A 19 -35.31 11.85 -8.28
C TYR A 19 -34.54 13.17 -8.04
N ALA A 20 -33.38 13.13 -7.40
CA ALA A 20 -32.62 14.36 -7.11
C ALA A 20 -31.82 14.81 -8.34
N SER A 21 -31.79 16.12 -8.57
CA SER A 21 -30.90 16.80 -9.50
C SER A 21 -30.12 17.87 -8.75
N LEU A 22 -28.85 18.06 -9.10
CA LEU A 22 -28.01 19.10 -8.53
C LEU A 22 -27.39 19.88 -9.67
N ASP A 23 -27.54 21.19 -9.60
CA ASP A 23 -26.80 22.13 -10.44
C ASP A 23 -25.83 22.92 -9.55
N TRP A 24 -24.63 23.21 -10.04
CA TRP A 24 -23.63 23.94 -9.30
C TRP A 24 -22.93 24.94 -10.21
N GLU A 25 -22.64 26.11 -9.66
CA GLU A 25 -21.85 27.15 -10.32
C GLU A 25 -20.57 27.41 -9.53
N PHE A 26 -19.50 27.78 -10.23
CA PHE A 26 -18.27 28.19 -9.58
C PHE A 26 -18.50 29.54 -8.87
N LEU A 27 -18.43 29.52 -7.54
CA LEU A 27 -18.58 30.76 -6.75
C LEU A 27 -17.25 31.49 -6.58
N ARG A 28 -16.25 30.83 -6.00
CA ARG A 28 -14.93 31.40 -5.69
C ARG A 28 -13.91 30.33 -5.33
N TYR A 29 -12.63 30.71 -5.36
CA TYR A 29 -11.57 29.95 -4.72
C TYR A 29 -11.63 30.12 -3.20
N GLN A 30 -11.39 29.04 -2.46
CA GLN A 30 -11.27 29.05 -1.01
C GLN A 30 -9.95 28.41 -0.63
N GLN A 31 -9.27 29.02 0.34
CA GLN A 31 -8.02 28.49 0.87
C GLN A 31 -8.33 27.24 1.71
N VAL A 32 -7.67 26.14 1.38
CA VAL A 32 -7.83 24.85 2.06
C VAL A 32 -6.47 24.30 2.47
N LYS A 33 -6.43 23.56 3.56
CA LYS A 33 -5.22 22.85 3.99
C LYS A 33 -5.10 21.56 3.19
N ALA A 34 -4.32 21.61 2.13
CA ALA A 34 -4.01 20.46 1.29
C ALA A 34 -2.49 20.31 1.14
N ASP A 35 -2.04 19.07 0.97
CA ASP A 35 -0.63 18.76 0.71
C ASP A 35 -0.53 17.49 -0.16
N LYS A 36 0.66 17.22 -0.71
CA LYS A 36 0.95 16.04 -1.51
C LYS A 36 0.93 14.79 -0.61
N LEU A 37 0.09 13.82 -0.96
CA LEU A 37 0.12 12.46 -0.46
C LEU A 37 1.06 11.65 -1.35
N GLU A 38 2.19 11.20 -0.80
CA GLU A 38 3.20 10.39 -1.48
C GLU A 38 3.11 8.93 -1.01
N LEU A 39 3.15 7.97 -1.93
CA LEU A 39 3.29 6.55 -1.59
C LEU A 39 4.75 6.12 -1.68
N LEU A 40 5.17 5.28 -0.74
CA LEU A 40 6.52 4.72 -0.68
C LEU A 40 6.45 3.19 -0.67
N LEU A 41 7.21 2.56 -1.55
CA LEU A 41 7.52 1.13 -1.48
C LEU A 41 8.96 0.96 -1.01
N ASN A 42 9.16 0.29 0.12
CA ASN A 42 10.49 0.07 0.70
C ASN A 42 11.35 1.34 0.85
N LEU A 43 10.70 2.49 1.15
CA LEU A 43 11.29 3.84 1.24
C LEU A 43 11.56 4.53 -0.10
N GLU A 44 11.32 3.87 -1.23
CA GLU A 44 11.36 4.50 -2.55
C GLU A 44 9.99 5.14 -2.84
N PRO A 45 9.94 6.45 -3.16
CA PRO A 45 8.70 7.11 -3.53
C PRO A 45 8.22 6.62 -4.90
N ILE A 46 6.90 6.56 -5.06
CA ILE A 46 6.23 6.24 -6.32
C ILE A 46 5.39 7.45 -6.70
N ASP A 47 5.92 8.25 -7.61
CA ASP A 47 5.27 9.49 -8.02
C ASP A 47 3.95 9.23 -8.77
N GLU A 48 3.80 8.07 -9.42
CA GLU A 48 2.62 7.69 -10.18
C GLU A 48 1.34 7.60 -9.33
N PHE A 49 1.46 7.38 -8.02
CA PHE A 49 0.32 7.34 -7.10
C PHE A 49 0.21 8.57 -6.21
N SER A 50 1.03 9.61 -6.47
CA SER A 50 1.00 10.81 -5.67
C SER A 50 -0.18 11.71 -6.06
N GLU A 51 -0.96 12.16 -5.07
CA GLU A 51 -2.14 13.01 -5.27
C GLU A 51 -2.15 14.14 -4.23
N VAL A 52 -2.68 15.31 -4.57
CA VAL A 52 -2.89 16.39 -3.59
C VAL A 52 -4.20 16.15 -2.85
N VAL A 53 -4.13 16.02 -1.53
CA VAL A 53 -5.29 15.66 -0.69
C VAL A 53 -5.47 16.67 0.44
N VAL A 54 -6.74 16.97 0.76
CA VAL A 54 -7.14 17.79 1.91
C VAL A 54 -6.84 17.04 3.21
N GLU A 55 -6.38 17.76 4.23
CA GLU A 55 -5.91 17.20 5.51
C GLU A 55 -6.92 16.24 6.17
N GLU A 56 -8.21 16.57 6.11
CA GLU A 56 -9.30 15.78 6.72
C GLU A 56 -9.45 14.39 6.10
N ARG A 57 -9.19 14.25 4.79
CA ARG A 57 -9.33 12.98 4.05
C ARG A 57 -8.00 12.26 3.84
N ALA A 58 -6.88 12.89 4.18
CA ALA A 58 -5.55 12.35 3.94
C ALA A 58 -5.38 10.95 4.55
N TYR A 59 -5.84 10.74 5.79
CA TYR A 59 -5.72 9.45 6.48
C TYR A 59 -6.58 8.35 5.84
N GLU A 60 -7.86 8.65 5.55
CA GLU A 60 -8.78 7.67 4.95
C GLU A 60 -8.28 7.22 3.58
N LYS A 61 -7.90 8.19 2.72
CA LYS A 61 -7.36 7.92 1.40
C LYS A 61 -6.04 7.14 1.49
N ALA A 62 -5.14 7.49 2.39
CA ALA A 62 -3.88 6.79 2.60
C ALA A 62 -4.07 5.35 3.07
N SER A 63 -4.99 5.12 4.01
CA SER A 63 -5.34 3.78 4.49
C SER A 63 -5.92 2.94 3.35
N PHE A 64 -6.86 3.51 2.58
CA PHE A 64 -7.43 2.85 1.41
C PHE A 64 -6.35 2.47 0.38
N LEU A 65 -5.51 3.41 -0.05
CA LEU A 65 -4.46 3.16 -1.04
C LEU A 65 -3.44 2.12 -0.58
N THR A 66 -2.95 2.21 0.66
CA THR A 66 -1.97 1.26 1.21
C THR A 66 -2.55 -0.14 1.38
N SER A 67 -3.83 -0.26 1.74
CA SER A 67 -4.52 -1.56 1.82
C SER A 67 -4.73 -2.17 0.43
N ARG A 68 -5.22 -1.39 -0.54
CA ARG A 68 -5.46 -1.87 -1.91
C ARG A 68 -4.17 -2.29 -2.62
N LEU A 69 -3.08 -1.54 -2.44
CA LEU A 69 -1.78 -1.93 -2.99
C LEU A 69 -1.25 -3.23 -2.38
N LYS A 70 -1.52 -3.49 -1.09
CA LYS A 70 -1.14 -4.74 -0.44
C LYS A 70 -1.80 -5.96 -1.09
N ASP A 71 -3.05 -5.82 -1.54
CA ASP A 71 -3.79 -6.91 -2.18
C ASP A 71 -3.36 -7.13 -3.64
N LEU A 72 -2.91 -6.07 -4.31
CA LEU A 72 -2.50 -6.11 -5.72
C LEU A 72 -1.05 -6.55 -5.91
N ILE A 73 -0.16 -6.22 -4.98
CA ILE A 73 1.26 -6.55 -5.07
C ILE A 73 1.45 -8.02 -4.65
N PRO A 74 2.05 -8.87 -5.52
CA PRO A 74 2.32 -10.25 -5.16
C PRO A 74 3.34 -10.33 -4.03
N ARG A 75 3.17 -11.32 -3.15
CA ARG A 75 4.10 -11.57 -2.04
C ARG A 75 5.49 -11.85 -2.61
N GLN A 76 6.52 -11.38 -1.90
CA GLN A 76 7.91 -11.55 -2.27
C GLN A 76 8.64 -12.44 -1.26
N GLN A 77 9.88 -12.85 -1.57
CA GLN A 77 10.72 -13.62 -0.62
C GLN A 77 11.19 -12.77 0.57
N TYR A 78 11.13 -11.44 0.44
CA TYR A 78 11.44 -10.46 1.48
C TYR A 78 10.20 -9.63 1.85
N GLU A 79 10.29 -8.96 3.00
CA GLU A 79 9.20 -8.11 3.49
C GLU A 79 9.11 -6.85 2.64
N VAL A 80 7.93 -6.59 2.06
CA VAL A 80 7.64 -5.36 1.33
C VAL A 80 6.86 -4.42 2.26
N LYS A 81 7.39 -3.21 2.45
CA LYS A 81 6.73 -2.15 3.23
C LYS A 81 6.09 -1.15 2.28
N ILE A 82 4.80 -0.93 2.46
CA ILE A 82 3.99 0.04 1.72
C ILE A 82 3.65 1.15 2.70
N GLN A 83 4.04 2.38 2.43
CA GLN A 83 3.83 3.52 3.33
C GLN A 83 3.21 4.68 2.57
N ALA A 84 2.43 5.48 3.26
CA ALA A 84 1.88 6.73 2.74
C ALA A 84 2.38 7.89 3.59
N LYS A 85 2.87 8.94 2.94
CA LYS A 85 3.48 10.11 3.55
C LYS A 85 2.68 11.35 3.17
N TYR A 86 2.41 12.19 4.15
CA TYR A 86 1.69 13.46 4.02
C TYR A 86 2.38 14.49 4.91
N LYS A 87 2.65 15.71 4.42
CA LYS A 87 3.40 16.75 5.17
C LYS A 87 4.73 16.25 5.76
N GLY A 88 5.44 15.39 5.03
CA GLY A 88 6.71 14.82 5.52
C GLY A 88 6.58 13.64 6.49
N LYS A 89 5.38 13.34 7.01
CA LYS A 89 5.15 12.29 8.02
C LYS A 89 4.46 11.08 7.42
N ILE A 90 4.81 9.88 7.88
CA ILE A 90 4.11 8.65 7.49
C ILE A 90 2.77 8.59 8.25
N ILE A 91 1.67 8.59 7.51
CA ILE A 91 0.31 8.58 8.08
C ILE A 91 -0.36 7.20 8.02
N ALA A 92 0.01 6.37 7.05
CA ALA A 92 -0.48 4.99 6.94
C ALA A 92 0.66 4.05 6.51
N SER A 93 0.63 2.81 7.00
CA SER A 93 1.66 1.81 6.69
C SER A 93 1.03 0.42 6.65
N SER A 94 1.27 -0.28 5.55
CA SER A 94 0.88 -1.68 5.33
C SER A 94 2.12 -2.52 5.07
N ARG A 95 2.13 -3.76 5.59
CA ARG A 95 3.24 -4.72 5.38
C ARG A 95 2.76 -5.94 4.61
N LEU A 96 3.57 -6.37 3.66
CA LEU A 96 3.39 -7.63 2.95
C LEU A 96 4.38 -8.66 3.50
N ALA A 97 3.83 -9.70 4.14
CA ALA A 97 4.66 -10.71 4.78
C ALA A 97 5.43 -11.53 3.74
N PRO A 98 6.74 -11.75 3.94
CA PRO A 98 7.54 -12.53 3.00
C PRO A 98 7.07 -13.99 2.92
N PHE A 99 7.34 -14.64 1.80
CA PHE A 99 7.33 -16.09 1.76
C PHE A 99 8.32 -16.66 2.77
N ARG A 100 7.90 -17.69 3.50
CA ARG A 100 8.73 -18.37 4.50
C ARG A 100 8.75 -19.86 4.18
N LYS A 101 9.93 -20.36 3.88
CA LYS A 101 10.22 -21.79 3.89
C LYS A 101 10.65 -22.19 5.29
N ASP A 102 10.10 -23.28 5.81
CA ASP A 102 10.55 -23.86 7.07
C ASP A 102 11.87 -24.59 6.89
N VAL A 103 12.97 -23.83 7.02
CA VAL A 103 14.34 -24.34 6.90
C VAL A 103 14.73 -25.37 7.96
N LEU A 104 13.92 -25.50 9.01
CA LEU A 104 14.11 -26.48 10.09
C LEU A 104 13.58 -27.87 9.73
N ILE A 105 12.80 -28.00 8.65
CA ILE A 105 12.25 -29.28 8.20
C ILE A 105 12.99 -29.70 6.94
N LYS A 106 13.70 -30.84 7.00
CA LYS A 106 14.36 -31.44 5.84
C LYS A 106 13.84 -32.86 5.68
N SER A 107 13.23 -33.16 4.53
CA SER A 107 12.63 -34.47 4.22
C SER A 107 11.65 -34.98 5.28
N GLY A 108 10.78 -34.09 5.79
CA GLY A 108 9.76 -34.43 6.80
C GLY A 108 10.27 -34.58 8.24
N LYS A 109 11.58 -34.48 8.49
CA LYS A 109 12.19 -34.57 9.83
C LYS A 109 12.69 -33.20 10.31
N LEU A 110 12.57 -32.94 11.61
CA LEU A 110 13.15 -31.75 12.24
C LEU A 110 14.68 -31.87 12.24
N VAL A 111 15.35 -30.88 11.64
CA VAL A 111 16.80 -30.83 11.57
C VAL A 111 17.38 -30.59 12.97
N GLY A 112 18.23 -31.51 13.42
CA GLY A 112 18.92 -31.44 14.71
C GLY A 112 17.96 -31.62 15.87
N GLY A 113 17.52 -32.86 16.11
CA GLY A 113 16.71 -33.26 17.27
C GLY A 113 17.41 -33.02 18.60
N GLY A 114 17.58 -31.74 18.98
CA GLY A 114 18.29 -31.26 20.17
C GLY A 114 19.36 -30.20 19.89
N ASP A 115 19.98 -30.21 18.70
CA ASP A 115 21.06 -29.29 18.34
C ASP A 115 20.56 -27.88 18.01
N PHE A 116 20.56 -27.00 19.03
CA PHE A 116 20.20 -25.58 18.89
C PHE A 116 21.15 -24.81 17.94
N GLY A 117 22.44 -25.17 17.91
CA GLY A 117 23.43 -24.50 17.08
C GLY A 117 23.15 -24.64 15.59
N ARG A 118 22.76 -25.84 15.15
CA ARG A 118 22.42 -26.10 13.74
C ARG A 118 21.12 -25.40 13.31
N LYS A 119 20.11 -25.35 14.17
CA LYS A 119 18.87 -24.60 13.93
C LYS A 119 19.14 -23.10 13.76
N ARG A 120 19.95 -22.52 14.65
CA ARG A 120 20.34 -21.11 14.61
C ARG A 120 21.09 -20.76 13.32
N LYS A 121 22.10 -21.57 12.94
CA LYS A 121 22.84 -21.38 11.69
C LYS A 121 21.95 -21.35 10.44
N LEU A 122 20.91 -22.19 10.38
CA LEU A 122 19.97 -22.21 9.25
C LEU A 122 19.06 -20.98 9.23
N LEU A 123 18.57 -20.55 10.39
CA LEU A 123 17.75 -19.35 10.52
C LEU A 123 18.54 -18.08 10.19
N ASP A 124 19.79 -18.00 10.62
CA ASP A 124 20.66 -16.85 10.36
C ASP A 124 20.99 -16.75 8.86
N LYS A 125 21.30 -17.87 8.19
CA LYS A 125 21.43 -17.92 6.73
C LYS A 125 20.16 -17.45 6.01
N GLN A 126 18.98 -17.86 6.48
CA GLN A 126 17.71 -17.41 5.90
C GLN A 126 17.50 -15.90 6.08
N LYS A 127 17.81 -15.35 7.27
CA LYS A 127 17.69 -13.91 7.56
C LYS A 127 18.63 -13.09 6.66
N GLU A 128 19.89 -13.51 6.53
CA GLU A 128 20.87 -12.83 5.68
C GLU A 128 20.46 -12.87 4.20
N GLY A 129 20.00 -14.03 3.71
CA GLY A 129 19.50 -14.17 2.35
C GLY A 129 18.34 -13.20 2.07
N LYS A 130 17.36 -13.12 2.97
CA LYS A 130 16.25 -12.17 2.85
C LYS A 130 16.68 -10.70 2.93
N LYS A 131 17.67 -10.38 3.79
CA LYS A 131 18.22 -9.02 3.90
C LYS A 131 18.91 -8.60 2.60
N LYS A 132 19.69 -9.49 1.98
CA LYS A 132 20.32 -9.27 0.66
C LYS A 132 19.27 -9.08 -0.43
N MET A 133 18.25 -9.95 -0.47
CA MET A 133 17.15 -9.82 -1.43
C MET A 133 16.39 -8.50 -1.28
N LYS A 134 16.23 -7.98 -0.05
CA LYS A 134 15.57 -6.69 0.19
C LYS A 134 16.37 -5.50 -0.34
N MET A 135 17.70 -5.55 -0.27
CA MET A 135 18.57 -4.44 -0.72
C MET A 135 18.62 -4.34 -2.25
N ILE A 136 18.59 -5.48 -2.94
CA ILE A 136 18.73 -5.55 -4.40
C ILE A 136 17.35 -5.61 -5.08
N GLY A 137 16.33 -6.09 -4.36
CA GLY A 137 15.01 -6.35 -4.88
C GLY A 137 14.24 -5.06 -5.16
N LYS A 138 14.09 -4.74 -6.44
CA LYS A 138 13.11 -3.77 -6.90
C LYS A 138 11.74 -4.45 -7.00
N VAL A 139 10.71 -3.85 -6.42
CA VAL A 139 9.33 -4.33 -6.57
C VAL A 139 8.75 -3.64 -7.79
N GLU A 140 8.62 -4.38 -8.89
CA GLU A 140 7.90 -3.87 -10.06
C GLU A 140 6.39 -3.94 -9.81
N ILE A 141 5.71 -2.82 -10.06
CA ILE A 141 4.26 -2.74 -9.94
C ILE A 141 3.68 -3.06 -11.31
N PRO A 142 2.89 -4.14 -11.45
CA PRO A 142 2.24 -4.45 -12.71
C PRO A 142 1.34 -3.31 -13.16
N LYS A 143 1.33 -2.97 -14.46
CA LYS A 143 0.43 -1.95 -15.02
C LYS A 143 -1.05 -2.25 -14.74
N GLU A 144 -1.40 -3.53 -14.63
CA GLU A 144 -2.75 -3.97 -14.25
C GLU A 144 -3.14 -3.55 -12.83
N ALA A 145 -2.19 -3.53 -11.90
CA ALA A 145 -2.42 -3.08 -10.53
C ALA A 145 -2.75 -1.58 -10.50
N PHE A 146 -2.07 -0.78 -11.33
CA PHE A 146 -2.39 0.63 -11.52
C PHE A 146 -3.83 0.81 -12.02
N MET A 147 -4.20 0.12 -13.11
CA MET A 147 -5.55 0.23 -13.67
C MET A 147 -6.65 -0.20 -12.68
N LYS A 148 -6.41 -1.20 -11.83
CA LYS A 148 -7.36 -1.67 -10.81
C LYS A 148 -7.53 -0.75 -9.60
N LEU A 149 -6.58 0.16 -9.37
CA LEU A 149 -6.69 1.18 -8.32
C LEU A 149 -7.57 2.35 -8.75
N PHE A 150 -7.53 2.71 -10.04
CA PHE A 150 -8.28 3.84 -10.60
C PHE A 150 -9.61 3.43 -11.24
N LYS A 151 -9.74 2.20 -11.75
CA LYS A 151 -11.05 1.62 -12.05
C LYS A 151 -11.70 1.20 -10.74
N ARG A 152 -12.66 2.00 -10.29
CA ARG A 152 -13.77 1.46 -9.49
C ARG A 152 -14.77 0.79 -10.41
#